data_AF-A0A835ANG9-F1
#
_entry.id   AF-A0A835ANG9-F1
#
_cell.length_a   1.000
_cell.length_b   1.000
_cell.length_c   1.000
_cell.angle_alpha   90.00
_cell.angle_beta   90.00
_cell.angle_gamma   90.00
#
_symmetry.space_group_name_H-M   'P 1'
#
loop_
_entity.id
_entity.type
_entity.pdbx_description
1 polymer ?
#
loop_
_entity_poly.entity_id
_entity_poly.type
_entity_poly.pdbx_seq_one_letter_code
_entity_poly.pdbx_strand_id
1 'polypeptide(L)'
;MHLDSYLCVLCVENVEEDIWHLFFDCIFSQACWIFLNVQWDLSLDLQTMILRARQRFNSVIFKEVVIIAMWAIWKYCNNIIFDGQSLSFASWRRIFTENMKAVRATD
;
A
#
# COMPACT_ATOMS: atom_id res chain seq x y z
N MET A 1 -27.90 -4.43 -13.12
CA MET A 1 -26.79 -4.26 -12.17
C MET A 1 -25.56 -3.95 -13.00
N HIS A 2 -25.15 -2.69 -13.06
CA HIS A 2 -23.87 -2.32 -13.67
C HIS A 2 -22.82 -2.68 -12.62
N LEU A 3 -21.98 -3.67 -12.89
CA LEU A 3 -20.80 -3.89 -12.05
C LEU A 3 -19.86 -2.72 -12.30
N ASP A 4 -19.35 -2.12 -11.22
CA ASP A 4 -18.22 -1.20 -11.31
C ASP A 4 -17.03 -1.92 -11.94
N SER A 5 -16.14 -1.16 -12.57
CA SER A 5 -14.94 -1.71 -13.17
C SER A 5 -14.08 -2.38 -12.11
N TYR A 6 -13.69 -3.65 -12.30
CA TYR A 6 -12.71 -4.33 -11.45
C TYR A 6 -11.27 -3.90 -11.72
N LEU A 7 -11.07 -2.91 -12.59
CA LEU A 7 -9.74 -2.41 -12.90
C LEU A 7 -9.18 -1.62 -11.71
N CYS A 8 -7.89 -1.79 -11.45
CA CYS A 8 -7.22 -1.03 -10.41
C CYS A 8 -7.26 0.47 -10.71
N VAL A 9 -7.86 1.22 -9.79
CA VAL A 9 -7.99 2.69 -9.92
C VAL A 9 -6.70 3.43 -9.58
N LEU A 10 -5.68 2.72 -9.08
CA LEU A 10 -4.40 3.29 -8.66
C LEU A 10 -3.36 3.38 -9.79
N CYS A 11 -3.59 2.73 -10.92
CA CYS A 11 -2.65 2.70 -12.05
C CYS A 11 -3.38 2.88 -13.39
N VAL A 12 -2.59 3.01 -14.47
CA VAL A 12 -3.09 3.13 -15.85
C VAL A 12 -2.89 1.86 -16.67
N GLU A 13 -2.54 0.75 -16.02
CA GLU A 13 -2.20 -0.52 -16.67
C GLU A 13 -3.45 -1.30 -17.13
N ASN A 14 -4.65 -0.86 -16.72
CA ASN A 14 -5.93 -1.53 -17.00
C ASN A 14 -5.90 -3.02 -16.62
N VAL A 15 -5.32 -3.32 -15.45
CA VAL A 15 -5.27 -4.66 -14.86
C VAL A 15 -6.35 -4.78 -13.80
N GLU A 16 -6.93 -5.98 -13.66
CA GLU A 16 -7.86 -6.30 -12.58
C GLU A 16 -7.19 -6.14 -11.22
N GLU A 17 -7.86 -5.46 -10.29
CA GLU A 17 -7.39 -5.32 -8.92
C GLU A 17 -7.61 -6.61 -8.14
N ASP A 18 -6.51 -7.27 -7.80
CA ASP A 18 -6.48 -8.29 -6.76
C ASP A 18 -5.58 -7.84 -5.59
N ILE A 19 -5.47 -8.69 -4.56
CA ILE A 19 -4.65 -8.40 -3.37
C ILE A 19 -3.17 -8.23 -3.73
N TRP A 20 -2.67 -8.99 -4.71
CA TRP A 20 -1.27 -8.94 -5.12
C TRP A 20 -0.96 -7.65 -5.88
N HIS A 21 -1.80 -7.30 -6.84
CA HIS A 21 -1.70 -6.06 -7.58
C HIS A 21 -1.84 -4.87 -6.65
N LEU A 22 -2.91 -4.81 -5.85
CA LEU A 22 -3.19 -3.68 -4.96
C LEU A 22 -2.02 -3.39 -4.02
N PHE A 23 -1.40 -4.41 -3.43
CA PHE A 23 -0.37 -4.19 -2.41
C PHE A 23 1.06 -4.27 -2.92
N PHE A 24 1.36 -4.93 -4.03
CA PHE A 24 2.75 -5.22 -4.41
C PHE A 24 3.08 -4.84 -5.87
N ASP A 25 2.26 -5.23 -6.84
CA ASP A 25 2.61 -5.06 -8.25
C ASP A 25 2.23 -3.68 -8.80
N CYS A 26 1.15 -3.07 -8.30
CA CYS A 26 0.68 -1.77 -8.76
C CYS A 26 1.78 -0.72 -8.64
N ILE A 27 2.03 0.02 -9.73
CA ILE A 27 3.08 1.06 -9.79
C ILE A 27 2.93 2.13 -8.69
N PHE A 28 1.69 2.44 -8.30
CA PHE A 28 1.41 3.37 -7.20
C PHE A 28 1.86 2.77 -5.86
N SER A 29 1.52 1.52 -5.59
CA SER A 29 1.91 0.81 -4.37
C SER A 29 3.42 0.61 -4.29
N GLN A 30 4.09 0.34 -5.42
CA GLN A 30 5.56 0.31 -5.47
C GLN A 30 6.15 1.67 -5.09
N ALA A 31 5.59 2.79 -5.57
CA ALA A 31 6.04 4.12 -5.18
C ALA A 31 5.85 4.37 -3.66
N CYS A 32 4.76 3.88 -3.08
CA CYS A 32 4.51 3.90 -1.63
C CYS A 32 5.62 3.15 -0.87
N TRP A 33 5.98 1.94 -1.30
CA TRP A 33 7.02 1.14 -0.66
C TRP A 33 8.42 1.72 -0.81
N ILE A 34 8.74 2.28 -1.98
CA ILE A 34 10.00 3.00 -2.23
C ILE A 34 10.13 4.17 -1.25
N PHE A 35 9.07 4.97 -1.07
CA PHE A 35 9.05 6.08 -0.12
C PHE A 35 9.29 5.63 1.33
N LEU A 36 8.78 4.44 1.69
CA LEU A 36 8.95 3.86 3.03
C LEU A 36 10.26 3.08 3.20
N ASN A 37 11.08 2.99 2.15
CA ASN A 37 12.29 2.18 2.12
C ASN A 37 12.03 0.70 2.46
N VAL A 38 10.88 0.17 2.03
CA VAL A 38 10.55 -1.26 2.11
C VAL A 38 10.76 -1.88 0.74
N GLN A 39 11.63 -2.87 0.65
CA GLN A 39 11.96 -3.55 -0.60
C GLN A 39 11.35 -4.94 -0.62
N TRP A 40 10.34 -5.12 -1.47
CA TRP A 40 9.74 -6.42 -1.75
C TRP A 40 10.52 -7.15 -2.85
N ASP A 41 10.63 -8.46 -2.71
CA ASP A 41 11.23 -9.34 -3.71
C ASP A 41 10.14 -10.26 -4.23
N LEU A 42 9.49 -9.81 -5.31
CA LEU A 42 8.31 -10.44 -5.90
C LEU A 42 8.61 -11.78 -6.58
N SER A 43 9.89 -12.19 -6.64
CA SER A 43 10.29 -13.51 -7.12
C SER A 43 10.17 -14.61 -6.04
N LEU A 44 9.89 -14.24 -4.79
CA LEU A 44 9.81 -15.15 -3.65
C LEU A 44 8.37 -15.43 -3.24
N ASP A 45 8.16 -16.51 -2.51
CA ASP A 45 6.90 -16.72 -1.80
C ASP A 45 6.68 -15.65 -0.72
N LEU A 46 5.41 -15.40 -0.37
CA LEU A 46 5.02 -14.34 0.56
C LEU A 46 5.78 -14.40 1.90
N GLN A 47 5.97 -15.60 2.46
CA GLN A 47 6.61 -15.75 3.76
C GLN A 47 8.09 -15.36 3.68
N THR A 48 8.82 -15.90 2.70
CA THR A 48 10.23 -15.59 2.48
C THR A 48 10.42 -14.12 2.11
N MET A 49 9.52 -13.56 1.29
CA MET A 49 9.51 -12.15 0.90
C MET A 49 9.40 -11.23 2.13
N ILE A 50 8.46 -11.50 3.05
CA ILE A 50 8.28 -10.74 4.29
C ILE A 50 9.50 -10.86 5.20
N LEU A 51 10.05 -12.07 5.36
CA LEU A 51 11.24 -12.28 6.18
C LEU A 51 12.45 -11.51 5.63
N ARG A 52 12.68 -11.53 4.32
CA ARG A 52 13.75 -10.78 3.66
C ARG A 52 13.56 -9.27 3.78
N ALA A 53 12.33 -8.77 3.56
CA ALA A 53 12.02 -7.34 3.72
C ALA A 53 12.24 -6.87 5.16
N ARG A 54 11.81 -7.67 6.16
CA ARG A 54 12.04 -7.39 7.59
C ARG A 54 13.52 -7.30 7.93
N GLN A 55 14.32 -8.26 7.47
CA GLN A 55 15.76 -8.28 7.70
C GLN A 55 16.45 -7.04 7.11
N ARG A 56 16.05 -6.63 5.89
CA ARG A 56 16.60 -5.43 5.22
C ARG A 56 16.18 -4.13 5.89
N PHE A 57 14.92 -4.02 6.31
CA PHE A 57 14.40 -2.83 6.98
C PHE A 57 15.07 -2.59 8.35
N ASN A 58 15.46 -3.67 9.04
CA ASN A 58 16.29 -3.65 10.25
C ASN A 58 15.79 -2.70 11.36
N SER A 59 14.48 -2.71 11.63
CA SER A 59 13.89 -1.94 12.70
C SER A 59 12.68 -2.64 13.31
N VAL A 60 12.46 -2.42 14.60
CA VAL A 60 11.36 -3.04 15.35
C VAL A 60 9.98 -2.59 14.85
N ILE A 61 9.90 -1.40 14.26
CA ILE A 61 8.66 -0.79 13.75
C ILE A 61 8.22 -1.33 12.38
N PHE A 62 8.92 -2.33 11.84
CA PHE A 62 8.69 -2.85 10.49
C PHE A 62 7.23 -3.27 10.28
N LYS A 63 6.66 -3.98 11.26
CA LYS A 63 5.30 -4.52 11.13
C LYS A 63 4.27 -3.40 11.09
N GLU A 64 4.42 -2.41 11.95
CA GLU A 64 3.56 -1.23 12.04
C GLU A 64 3.62 -0.45 10.73
N VAL A 65 4.83 -0.21 10.20
CA VAL A 65 5.00 0.47 8.91
C VAL A 65 4.30 -0.30 7.78
N VAL A 66 4.50 -1.61 7.68
CA VAL A 66 3.88 -2.44 6.63
C VAL A 66 2.36 -2.45 6.75
N ILE A 67 1.82 -2.74 7.94
CA ILE A 67 0.37 -2.81 8.18
C ILE A 67 -0.29 -1.45 7.88
N ILE A 68 0.28 -0.35 8.37
CA ILE A 68 -0.29 0.98 8.18
C ILE A 68 -0.15 1.45 6.73
N ALA A 69 0.92 1.08 6.03
CA ALA A 69 1.05 1.35 4.60
C ALA A 69 0.00 0.60 3.77
N MET A 70 -0.20 -0.70 4.02
CA MET A 70 -1.25 -1.48 3.35
C MET A 70 -2.65 -0.90 3.65
N TRP A 71 -2.93 -0.57 4.91
CA TRP A 71 -4.16 0.11 5.28
C TRP A 71 -4.34 1.44 4.54
N ALA A 72 -3.29 2.26 4.47
CA ALA A 72 -3.34 3.54 3.76
C ALA A 72 -3.55 3.36 2.25
N ILE A 73 -2.93 2.35 1.61
CA ILE A 73 -3.16 2.00 0.20
C ILE A 73 -4.62 1.61 -0.02
N TRP A 74 -5.13 0.67 0.78
CA TRP A 74 -6.51 0.19 0.67
C TRP A 74 -7.52 1.32 0.92
N LYS A 75 -7.32 2.12 1.97
CA LYS A 75 -8.17 3.28 2.25
C LYS A 75 -8.12 4.30 1.13
N TYR A 76 -6.95 4.55 0.55
CA TYR A 76 -6.80 5.49 -0.54
C TYR A 76 -7.50 5.01 -1.82
N CYS A 77 -7.41 3.71 -2.15
CA CYS A 77 -8.20 3.10 -3.23
C CYS A 77 -9.71 3.36 -3.03
N ASN A 78 -10.23 3.07 -1.83
CA ASN A 78 -11.63 3.32 -1.50
C ASN A 78 -12.03 4.80 -1.63
N ASN A 79 -11.17 5.74 -1.24
CA ASN A 79 -11.47 7.17 -1.42
C ASN A 79 -11.58 7.58 -2.90
N ILE A 80 -10.83 6.93 -3.80
CA ILE A 80 -10.96 7.19 -5.24
C ILE A 80 -12.29 6.62 -5.76
N ILE A 81 -12.63 5.39 -5.37
CA ILE A 81 -13.86 4.71 -5.79
C ILE A 81 -15.11 5.43 -5.28
N PHE A 82 -15.15 5.75 -3.98
CA PHE A 82 -16.37 6.19 -3.30
C PHE A 82 -16.45 7.71 -3.09
N ASP A 83 -15.32 8.39 -2.94
CA ASP A 83 -15.29 9.84 -2.63
C ASP A 83 -14.87 10.71 -3.83
N GLY A 84 -14.63 10.10 -5.00
CA GLY A 84 -14.24 10.81 -6.23
C GLY A 84 -12.88 11.51 -6.13
N GLN A 85 -11.97 11.05 -5.26
CA GLN A 85 -10.63 11.62 -5.17
C GLN A 85 -9.81 11.32 -6.43
N SER A 86 -8.93 12.25 -6.81
CA SER A 86 -7.96 12.04 -7.88
C SER A 86 -6.68 11.38 -7.38
N LEU A 87 -5.99 10.68 -8.29
CA LEU A 87 -4.66 10.10 -8.00
C LEU A 87 -3.66 11.16 -7.53
N SER A 88 -3.05 10.91 -6.38
CA SER A 88 -2.21 11.84 -5.63
C SER A 88 -1.42 11.09 -4.57
N PHE A 89 -0.11 10.97 -4.81
CA PHE A 89 0.81 10.40 -3.83
C PHE A 89 0.81 11.16 -2.50
N ALA A 90 0.62 12.49 -2.55
CA ALA A 90 0.54 13.32 -1.35
C ALA A 90 -0.68 12.99 -0.48
N SER A 91 -1.82 12.66 -1.10
CA SER A 91 -3.04 12.27 -0.39
C SER A 91 -2.84 10.94 0.35
N TRP A 92 -2.27 9.93 -0.31
CA TRP A 92 -1.89 8.68 0.35
C TRP A 92 -0.89 8.90 1.48
N ARG A 93 0.17 9.69 1.24
CA ARG A 93 1.20 9.98 2.26
C ARG A 93 0.60 10.63 3.50
N ARG A 94 -0.39 11.51 3.34
CA ARG A 94 -1.13 12.11 4.45
C ARG A 94 -1.85 11.03 5.26
N ILE A 95 -2.61 10.16 4.61
CA ILE A 95 -3.32 9.04 5.26
C ILE A 95 -2.33 8.17 6.05
N PHE A 96 -1.22 7.76 5.43
CA PHE A 96 -0.18 6.97 6.09
C PHE A 96 0.36 7.68 7.34
N THR A 97 0.75 8.95 7.19
CA THR A 97 1.37 9.73 8.28
C THR A 97 0.42 9.94 9.45
N GLU A 98 -0.85 10.21 9.19
CA GLU A 98 -1.88 10.36 10.23
C GLU A 98 -2.11 9.06 11.00
N ASN A 99 -2.23 7.92 10.30
CA ASN A 99 -2.41 6.62 10.94
C ASN A 99 -1.16 6.18 11.72
N MET A 100 0.05 6.44 11.21
CA MET A 100 1.29 6.17 11.93
C MET A 100 1.41 6.97 13.23
N LYS A 101 0.96 8.24 13.22
CA LYS A 101 0.92 9.07 14.44
C LYS A 101 -0.11 8.53 15.43
N ALA A 102 -1.28 8.12 14.95
CA ALA A 102 -2.35 7.60 15.81
C ALA A 102 -1.93 6.33 16.56
N VAL A 103 -1.32 5.36 15.87
CA VAL A 103 -0.85 4.11 16.49
C VAL A 103 0.23 4.36 17.55
N ARG A 104 1.13 5.30 17.30
CA ARG A 104 2.21 5.63 18.25
C ARG A 104 1.78 6.51 19.41
N ALA A 105 0.60 7.13 19.34
CA ALA A 105 0.05 7.92 20.43
C ALA A 105 -0.67 7.05 21.48
N THR A 106 -0.88 5.77 21.19
CA THR A 106 -1.52 4.79 22.07
C THR A 106 -0.53 3.90 22.83
N ASP A 107 0.77 4.05 22.56
CA ASP A 107 1.87 3.39 23.28
C ASP A 107 2.38 4.26 24.45
#